data_AF-A0A949YE97-F1
#
_entry.id   AF-A0A949YE97-F1
#
_cell.length_a   1.000
_cell.length_b   1.000
_cell.length_c   1.000
_cell.angle_alpha   90.00
_cell.angle_beta   90.00
_cell.angle_gamma   90.00
#
_symmetry.space_group_name_H-M   'P 1'
#
loop_
_entity.id
_entity.type
_entity.pdbx_description
1 polymer ?
#
loop_
_entity_poly.entity_id
_entity_poly.type
_entity_poly.pdbx_seq_one_letter_code
_entity_poly.pdbx_strand_id
1 'polypeptide(L)'
;MAPTSNSFRLGPSGGTGGLFFEDKPKAGTEIARIYIHFGDYIDGLRIEWTDGNDAYHGSCNGPTIAEFDVHHQSGEKLLGFDGSIGAHPGDGGPYVTSLRFHTETRSSEVFGKQSSSAFNYQLQGKSNDYHIIGFFGRSGKYLDSIGPLLV
;
A
#
# COMPACT_ATOMS: atom_id res chain seq x y z
N MET A 1 5.48 29.51 3.66
CA MET A 1 5.76 28.07 3.88
C MET A 1 4.48 27.46 4.42
N ALA A 2 3.85 26.55 3.69
CA ALA A 2 2.69 25.81 4.19
C ALA A 2 3.16 24.77 5.21
N PRO A 3 2.37 24.44 6.25
CA PRO A 3 2.75 23.41 7.20
C PRO A 3 2.83 22.08 6.45
N THR A 4 4.00 21.43 6.52
CA THR A 4 4.14 20.01 6.17
C THR A 4 3.23 19.24 7.12
N SER A 5 2.24 18.52 6.60
CA SER A 5 1.50 17.54 7.39
C SER A 5 2.52 16.58 7.99
N ASN A 6 2.60 16.50 9.32
CA ASN A 6 3.49 15.56 10.01
C ASN A 6 2.96 14.14 9.79
N SER A 7 3.37 13.51 8.70
CA SER A 7 3.08 12.10 8.48
C SER A 7 4.07 11.23 9.26
N PHE A 8 3.59 10.14 9.85
CA PHE A 8 4.41 9.16 10.54
C PHE A 8 4.45 7.83 9.79
N ARG A 9 5.59 7.14 9.88
CA ARG A 9 5.83 5.83 9.27
C ARG A 9 5.56 4.73 10.29
N LEU A 10 4.89 3.67 9.86
CA LEU A 10 4.79 2.43 10.63
C LEU A 10 5.30 1.26 9.78
N GLY A 11 6.28 0.50 10.26
CA GLY A 11 6.92 -0.57 9.48
C GLY A 11 8.28 -0.20 8.87
N PRO A 12 8.64 -0.69 7.66
CA PRO A 12 7.83 -1.48 6.72
C PRO A 12 7.86 -2.98 7.05
N SER A 13 6.98 -3.77 6.41
CA SER A 13 7.01 -5.24 6.44
C SER A 13 7.43 -5.77 5.07
N GLY A 14 8.36 -6.72 5.04
CA GLY A 14 8.90 -7.31 3.81
C GLY A 14 10.42 -7.46 3.82
N GLY A 15 11.00 -7.61 2.62
CA GLY A 15 12.43 -7.76 2.42
C GLY A 15 13.21 -6.44 2.33
N THR A 16 14.53 -6.58 2.30
CA THR A 16 15.49 -5.46 2.22
C THR A 16 16.01 -5.20 0.80
N GLY A 17 15.50 -5.93 -0.20
CA GLY A 17 15.85 -5.77 -1.62
C GLY A 17 15.30 -4.47 -2.23
N GLY A 18 15.42 -4.33 -3.54
CA GLY A 18 14.88 -3.17 -4.28
C GLY A 18 15.47 -1.81 -3.89
N LEU A 19 14.82 -0.74 -4.37
CA LEU A 19 15.12 0.66 -4.04
C LEU A 19 14.07 1.20 -3.08
N PHE A 20 14.51 2.09 -2.18
CA PHE A 20 13.61 2.77 -1.26
C PHE A 20 12.66 3.71 -2.01
N PHE A 21 11.39 3.72 -1.59
CA PHE A 21 10.41 4.70 -2.01
C PHE A 21 9.64 5.27 -0.82
N GLU A 22 9.11 6.47 -1.01
CA GLU A 22 8.20 7.12 -0.09
C GLU A 22 7.33 8.11 -0.87
N ASP A 23 6.01 7.96 -0.70
CA ASP A 23 5.05 8.88 -1.27
C ASP A 23 5.10 10.24 -0.60
N LYS A 24 4.90 11.29 -1.40
CA LYS A 24 4.88 12.70 -0.94
C LYS A 24 3.65 13.41 -1.50
N PRO A 25 2.44 12.99 -1.11
CA PRO A 25 1.22 13.61 -1.59
C PRO A 25 1.15 15.07 -1.16
N LYS A 26 0.37 15.85 -1.90
CA LYS A 26 0.12 17.25 -1.58
C LYS A 26 -0.65 17.33 -0.26
N ALA A 27 -0.33 18.33 0.56
CA ALA A 27 -1.05 18.53 1.83
C ALA A 27 -2.56 18.67 1.60
N GLY A 28 -3.35 17.88 2.35
CA GLY A 28 -4.80 17.87 2.27
C GLY A 28 -5.40 16.94 1.21
N THR A 29 -4.59 16.18 0.47
CA THR A 29 -5.09 15.15 -0.45
C THR A 29 -5.19 13.80 0.25
N GLU A 30 -6.12 12.98 -0.20
CA GLU A 30 -6.38 11.64 0.31
C GLU A 30 -6.16 10.61 -0.81
N ILE A 31 -5.97 9.34 -0.47
CA ILE A 31 -5.90 8.28 -1.48
C ILE A 31 -7.30 8.10 -2.08
N ALA A 32 -7.41 8.27 -3.39
CA ALA A 32 -8.65 8.05 -4.14
C ALA A 32 -8.78 6.60 -4.59
N ARG A 33 -7.72 6.06 -5.20
CA ARG A 33 -7.68 4.69 -5.73
C ARG A 33 -6.32 4.06 -5.56
N ILE A 34 -6.32 2.74 -5.47
CA ILE A 34 -5.11 1.92 -5.51
C ILE A 34 -5.27 0.91 -6.64
N TYR A 35 -4.31 0.89 -7.55
CA TYR A 35 -4.20 -0.14 -8.57
C TYR A 35 -3.12 -1.13 -8.15
N ILE A 36 -3.47 -2.41 -8.13
CA ILE A 36 -2.60 -3.49 -7.67
C ILE A 36 -2.28 -4.37 -8.87
N HIS A 37 -0.99 -4.47 -9.19
CA HIS A 37 -0.47 -5.40 -10.18
C HIS A 37 0.07 -6.62 -9.45
N PHE A 38 -0.45 -7.81 -9.77
CA PHE A 38 -0.10 -9.01 -9.03
C PHE A 38 -0.20 -10.31 -9.84
N GLY A 39 0.51 -11.31 -9.34
CA GLY A 39 0.41 -12.72 -9.70
C GLY A 39 0.66 -13.57 -8.44
N ASP A 40 1.75 -14.34 -8.45
CA ASP A 40 2.23 -15.04 -7.25
C ASP A 40 2.82 -14.08 -6.18
N TYR A 41 3.18 -12.85 -6.57
CA TYR A 41 3.60 -11.75 -5.71
C TYR A 41 2.82 -10.47 -6.03
N ILE A 42 3.03 -9.42 -5.24
CA ILE A 42 2.67 -8.06 -5.63
C ILE A 42 3.79 -7.49 -6.50
N ASP A 43 3.54 -7.35 -7.80
CA ASP A 43 4.46 -6.78 -8.78
C ASP A 43 4.64 -5.27 -8.60
N GLY A 44 3.57 -4.59 -8.22
CA GLY A 44 3.62 -3.15 -7.98
C GLY A 44 2.29 -2.54 -7.62
N LEU A 45 2.35 -1.28 -7.22
CA LEU A 45 1.21 -0.46 -6.88
C LEU A 45 1.26 0.83 -7.68
N ARG A 46 0.09 1.29 -8.13
CA ARG A 46 -0.12 2.69 -8.50
C ARG A 46 -1.11 3.30 -7.52
N ILE A 47 -0.72 4.40 -6.90
CA ILE A 47 -1.54 5.14 -5.93
C ILE A 47 -2.01 6.42 -6.62
N GLU A 48 -3.32 6.64 -6.65
CA GLU A 48 -3.93 7.87 -7.17
C GLU A 48 -4.51 8.66 -6.00
N TRP A 49 -4.19 9.96 -5.92
CA TRP A 49 -4.72 10.86 -4.91
C TRP A 49 -5.89 11.69 -5.43
N THR A 50 -6.63 12.31 -4.51
CA THR A 50 -7.81 13.13 -4.82
C THR A 50 -7.52 14.39 -5.65
N ASP A 51 -6.26 14.80 -5.78
CA ASP A 51 -5.84 15.88 -6.68
C ASP A 51 -5.47 15.42 -8.10
N GLY A 52 -5.59 14.12 -8.38
CA GLY A 52 -5.30 13.50 -9.67
C GLY A 52 -3.83 13.19 -9.91
N ASN A 53 -2.92 13.47 -8.96
CA ASN A 53 -1.55 13.00 -9.04
C ASN A 53 -1.46 11.51 -8.70
N ASP A 54 -0.39 10.86 -9.17
CA ASP A 54 -0.13 9.46 -8.88
C ASP A 54 1.34 9.14 -8.60
N ALA A 55 1.56 7.97 -8.02
CA ALA A 55 2.88 7.38 -7.80
C ALA A 55 2.85 5.90 -8.16
N TYR A 56 4.00 5.38 -8.59
CA TYR A 56 4.18 4.00 -9.05
C TYR A 56 5.34 3.36 -8.29
N HIS A 57 5.12 2.15 -7.79
CA HIS A 57 6.10 1.37 -7.03
C HIS A 57 6.15 -0.06 -7.56
N GLY A 58 7.35 -0.63 -7.65
CA GLY A 58 7.58 -1.93 -8.30
C GLY A 58 7.57 -1.83 -9.81
N SER A 59 7.44 -2.97 -10.49
CA SER A 59 7.48 -2.98 -11.96
C SER A 59 6.12 -2.73 -12.60
N CYS A 60 5.02 -2.93 -11.85
CA CYS A 60 3.64 -2.87 -12.36
C CYS A 60 3.41 -3.74 -13.62
N ASN A 61 4.14 -4.85 -13.76
CA ASN A 61 4.05 -5.77 -14.91
C ASN A 61 3.35 -7.10 -14.56
N GLY A 62 2.61 -7.12 -13.44
CA GLY A 62 1.87 -8.30 -13.00
C GLY A 62 0.82 -8.74 -14.03
N PRO A 63 0.53 -10.05 -14.14
CA PRO A 63 -0.43 -10.58 -15.10
C PRO A 63 -1.88 -10.14 -14.82
N THR A 64 -2.18 -9.77 -13.58
CA THR A 64 -3.49 -9.28 -13.14
C THR A 64 -3.37 -7.86 -12.64
N ILE A 65 -4.37 -7.03 -12.97
CA ILE A 65 -4.52 -5.67 -12.46
C ILE A 65 -5.89 -5.58 -11.79
N ALA A 66 -5.92 -5.22 -10.52
CA ALA A 66 -7.15 -4.90 -9.81
C ALA A 66 -7.17 -3.42 -9.40
N GLU A 67 -8.36 -2.85 -9.35
CA GLU A 67 -8.61 -1.50 -8.82
C GLU A 67 -9.32 -1.63 -7.47
N PHE A 68 -8.84 -0.87 -6.50
CA PHE A 68 -9.52 -0.61 -5.25
C PHE A 68 -9.86 0.88 -5.16
N ASP A 69 -11.11 1.23 -5.46
CA ASP A 69 -11.65 2.57 -5.18
C ASP A 69 -11.86 2.69 -3.66
N VAL A 70 -11.35 3.76 -3.05
CA VAL A 70 -11.50 4.03 -1.61
C VAL A 70 -12.91 4.53 -1.27
N HIS A 71 -13.66 5.05 -2.25
CA HIS A 71 -14.91 5.80 -2.08
C HIS A 71 -14.71 7.13 -1.32
N HIS A 72 -13.62 7.84 -1.61
CA HIS A 72 -13.33 9.15 -1.00
C HIS A 72 -14.46 10.18 -1.20
N GLN A 73 -15.26 10.06 -2.26
CA GLN A 73 -16.40 10.95 -2.52
C GLN A 73 -17.53 10.81 -1.49
N SER A 74 -17.65 9.66 -0.83
CA SER A 74 -18.54 9.46 0.32
C SER A 74 -17.86 9.74 1.68
N GLY A 75 -16.62 10.22 1.67
CA GLY A 75 -15.82 10.49 2.86
C GLY A 75 -15.15 9.26 3.47
N GLU A 76 -15.12 8.12 2.79
CA GLU A 76 -14.33 6.96 3.22
C GLU A 76 -12.84 7.25 3.06
N LYS A 77 -12.05 6.73 4.00
CA LYS A 77 -10.60 6.82 4.01
C LYS A 77 -9.98 5.45 4.20
N LEU A 78 -8.77 5.30 3.67
CA LEU A 78 -7.98 4.11 3.93
C LEU A 78 -7.46 4.14 5.37
N LEU A 79 -7.88 3.20 6.20
CA LEU A 79 -7.46 3.10 7.61
C LEU A 79 -6.40 2.02 7.82
N GLY A 80 -6.30 1.05 6.93
CA GLY A 80 -5.33 0.00 7.14
C GLY A 80 -5.17 -0.91 5.95
N PHE A 81 -4.20 -1.80 6.09
CA PHE A 81 -4.06 -2.94 5.20
C PHE A 81 -3.38 -4.09 5.94
N ASP A 82 -3.70 -5.31 5.51
CA ASP A 82 -3.02 -6.51 5.92
C ASP A 82 -2.46 -7.24 4.71
N GLY A 83 -1.56 -8.18 4.95
CA GLY A 83 -0.91 -8.90 3.88
C GLY A 83 0.00 -10.00 4.36
N SER A 84 0.78 -10.53 3.43
CA SER A 84 1.76 -11.57 3.73
C SER A 84 3.05 -11.36 2.94
N ILE A 85 4.14 -11.93 3.46
CA ILE A 85 5.46 -11.89 2.84
C ILE A 85 5.94 -13.30 2.54
N GLY A 86 6.67 -13.49 1.45
CA GLY A 86 7.14 -14.81 1.09
C GLY A 86 8.17 -14.79 -0.03
N ALA A 87 8.68 -15.98 -0.34
CA ALA A 87 9.66 -16.22 -1.37
C ALA A 87 9.31 -17.53 -2.09
N HIS A 88 9.41 -17.55 -3.41
CA HIS A 88 9.37 -18.79 -4.18
C HIS A 88 10.78 -19.32 -4.41
N PRO A 89 10.97 -20.66 -4.46
CA PRO A 89 12.27 -21.25 -4.73
C PRO A 89 12.88 -20.72 -6.02
N GLY A 90 14.11 -20.18 -5.94
CA GLY A 90 14.88 -19.71 -7.10
C GLY A 90 14.65 -18.26 -7.53
N ASP A 91 13.66 -17.54 -6.99
CA ASP A 91 13.35 -16.14 -7.37
C ASP A 91 13.79 -15.10 -6.31
N GLY A 92 14.42 -15.56 -5.22
CA GLY A 92 14.89 -14.72 -4.11
C GLY A 92 13.77 -14.27 -3.17
N GLY A 93 13.93 -13.09 -2.57
CA GLY A 93 12.98 -12.50 -1.61
C GLY A 93 13.53 -12.41 -0.17
N PRO A 94 12.66 -12.16 0.83
CA PRO A 94 11.19 -12.15 0.74
C PRO A 94 10.61 -10.90 0.05
N TYR A 95 9.47 -11.07 -0.60
CA TYR A 95 8.65 -10.01 -1.21
C TYR A 95 7.27 -9.96 -0.55
N VAL A 96 6.51 -8.90 -0.79
CA VAL A 96 5.09 -8.85 -0.45
C VAL A 96 4.33 -9.78 -1.41
N THR A 97 3.66 -10.79 -0.85
CA THR A 97 2.94 -11.81 -1.63
C THR A 97 1.45 -11.55 -1.72
N SER A 98 0.87 -10.86 -0.72
CA SER A 98 -0.54 -10.49 -0.75
C SER A 98 -0.83 -9.17 -0.04
N LEU A 99 -1.92 -8.52 -0.44
CA LEU A 99 -2.45 -7.31 0.19
C LEU A 99 -3.97 -7.34 0.28
N ARG A 100 -4.51 -6.78 1.35
CA ARG A 100 -5.94 -6.46 1.52
C ARG A 100 -6.06 -5.12 2.21
N PHE A 101 -6.88 -4.23 1.64
CA PHE A 101 -7.06 -2.86 2.13
C PHE A 101 -8.34 -2.73 2.95
N HIS A 102 -8.35 -1.82 3.92
CA HIS A 102 -9.46 -1.58 4.84
C HIS A 102 -9.79 -0.09 4.90
N THR A 103 -11.07 0.24 4.71
CA THR A 103 -11.64 1.55 5.03
C THR A 103 -12.43 1.48 6.34
N GLU A 104 -13.10 2.57 6.73
CA GLU A 104 -14.00 2.58 7.89
C GLU A 104 -15.10 1.52 7.81
N THR A 105 -15.56 1.20 6.61
CA THR A 105 -16.82 0.47 6.39
C THR A 105 -16.62 -0.90 5.76
N ARG A 106 -15.50 -1.13 5.08
CA ARG A 106 -15.29 -2.34 4.27
C ARG A 106 -13.83 -2.73 4.16
N SER A 107 -13.64 -3.95 3.66
CA SER A 107 -12.34 -4.47 3.26
C SER A 107 -12.40 -4.87 1.78
N SER A 108 -11.26 -4.77 1.09
CA SER A 108 -11.12 -5.37 -0.24
C SER A 108 -11.12 -6.89 -0.16
N GLU A 109 -11.16 -7.54 -1.33
CA GLU A 109 -10.65 -8.90 -1.46
C GLU A 109 -9.13 -8.95 -1.20
N VAL A 110 -8.57 -10.16 -1.15
CA VAL A 110 -7.12 -10.34 -1.06
C VAL A 110 -6.54 -10.36 -2.46
N PHE A 111 -5.59 -9.46 -2.72
CA PHE A 111 -4.80 -9.42 -3.94
C PHE A 111 -3.51 -10.23 -3.76
N GLY A 112 -3.09 -10.95 -4.79
CA GLY A 112 -1.93 -11.84 -4.74
C GLY A 112 -2.21 -13.16 -4.05
N LYS A 113 -1.16 -13.80 -3.53
CA LYS A 113 -1.21 -15.15 -2.95
C LYS A 113 -0.78 -15.12 -1.49
N GLN A 114 -1.67 -15.54 -0.60
CA GLN A 114 -1.35 -15.55 0.82
C GLN A 114 -0.25 -16.55 1.15
N SER A 115 0.66 -16.14 2.03
CA SER A 115 1.66 -16.99 2.66
C SER A 115 1.38 -17.12 4.17
N SER A 116 2.18 -17.95 4.86
CA SER A 116 2.08 -18.11 6.31
C SER A 116 2.63 -16.93 7.13
N SER A 117 3.47 -16.07 6.53
CA SER A 117 4.09 -14.95 7.23
C SER A 117 3.30 -13.67 7.01
N ALA A 118 2.28 -13.45 7.82
CA ALA A 118 1.38 -12.30 7.72
C ALA A 118 1.92 -11.04 8.41
N PHE A 119 1.49 -9.87 7.94
CA PHE A 119 1.61 -8.58 8.62
C PHE A 119 0.25 -7.89 8.63
N ASN A 120 0.06 -6.95 9.57
CA ASN A 120 -1.17 -6.19 9.70
C ASN A 120 -0.83 -4.75 10.13
N TYR A 121 -1.34 -3.80 9.36
CA TYR A 121 -1.32 -2.36 9.65
C TYR A 121 -2.74 -1.83 9.74
N GLN A 122 -3.53 -2.40 10.63
CA GLN A 122 -4.85 -1.92 11.00
C GLN A 122 -4.79 -1.42 12.43
N LEU A 123 -4.75 -0.09 12.60
CA LEU A 123 -4.74 0.50 13.93
C LEU A 123 -6.18 0.59 14.46
N GLN A 124 -6.36 0.56 15.77
CA GLN A 124 -7.66 0.84 16.34
C GLN A 124 -7.91 2.36 16.30
N GLY A 125 -9.02 2.79 15.71
CA GLY A 125 -9.42 4.20 15.64
C GLY A 125 -10.38 4.49 14.49
N LYS A 126 -10.80 5.75 14.40
CA LYS A 126 -11.58 6.29 13.27
C LYS A 126 -10.72 7.27 12.46
N SER A 127 -11.18 7.68 11.28
CA SER A 127 -10.48 8.65 10.42
C SER A 127 -10.20 10.01 11.06
N ASN A 128 -10.93 10.37 12.12
CA ASN A 128 -10.66 11.57 12.90
C ASN A 128 -9.42 11.42 13.80
N ASP A 129 -8.97 10.20 14.05
CA ASP A 129 -7.79 9.86 14.86
C ASP A 129 -6.55 9.70 13.97
N TYR A 130 -6.70 9.01 12.84
CA TYR A 130 -5.65 8.85 11.83
C TYR A 130 -6.21 8.32 10.50
N HIS A 131 -5.46 8.47 9.41
CA HIS A 131 -5.69 7.70 8.17
C HIS A 131 -4.40 7.56 7.35
N ILE A 132 -4.40 6.62 6.39
CA ILE A 132 -3.29 6.42 5.46
C ILE A 132 -3.40 7.42 4.31
N ILE A 133 -2.32 8.18 4.09
CA ILE A 133 -2.21 9.14 2.98
C ILE A 133 -1.27 8.67 1.88
N GLY A 134 -0.51 7.59 2.09
CA GLY A 134 0.43 7.06 1.12
C GLY A 134 1.21 5.91 1.73
N PHE A 135 2.24 5.47 1.01
CA PHE A 135 3.06 4.34 1.43
C PHE A 135 4.54 4.68 1.35
N PHE A 136 5.33 3.92 2.10
CA PHE A 136 6.77 3.87 1.97
C PHE A 136 7.22 2.42 2.00
N GLY A 137 8.42 2.15 1.51
CA GLY A 137 8.90 0.78 1.45
C GLY A 137 10.07 0.62 0.50
N ARG A 138 10.14 -0.56 -0.10
CA ARG A 138 11.17 -0.89 -1.08
C ARG A 138 10.57 -1.67 -2.23
N SER A 139 11.01 -1.38 -3.45
CA SER A 139 10.52 -2.07 -4.63
C SER A 139 11.55 -2.16 -5.75
N GLY A 140 11.38 -3.16 -6.60
CA GLY A 140 12.20 -3.41 -7.80
C GLY A 140 11.37 -4.15 -8.84
N LYS A 141 11.72 -5.41 -9.12
CA LYS A 141 10.88 -6.31 -9.95
C LYS A 141 9.51 -6.55 -9.30
N TYR A 142 9.50 -6.69 -7.98
CA TYR A 142 8.30 -6.85 -7.15
C TYR A 142 8.30 -5.78 -6.06
N LEU A 143 7.22 -5.72 -5.28
CA LEU A 143 7.18 -4.97 -4.04
C LEU A 143 7.93 -5.76 -2.95
N ASP A 144 9.15 -5.33 -2.61
CA ASP A 144 9.97 -5.98 -1.59
C ASP A 144 9.40 -5.77 -0.18
N SER A 145 9.02 -4.53 0.16
CA SER A 145 8.42 -4.20 1.45
C SER A 145 7.50 -2.99 1.37
N ILE A 146 6.57 -2.89 2.32
CA ILE A 146 5.59 -1.79 2.39
C ILE A 146 5.22 -1.46 3.83
N GLY A 147 4.95 -0.18 4.08
CA GLY A 147 4.37 0.35 5.31
C GLY A 147 3.53 1.60 5.02
N PRO A 148 2.54 1.94 5.87
CA PRO A 148 1.74 3.14 5.69
C PRO A 148 2.49 4.43 6.09
N LEU A 149 2.12 5.51 5.41
CA LEU A 149 2.28 6.88 5.86
C LEU A 149 0.95 7.35 6.45
N LEU A 150 0.96 7.64 7.74
CA LEU A 150 -0.23 7.96 8.52
C LEU A 150 -0.20 9.45 8.90
N VAL A 151 -1.36 10.09 8.96
CA VAL A 151 -1.54 11.45 9.48
C VAL A 151 -2.64 11.49 10.53
#